data_AF-A0A3L6RRJ4-F1
#
_entry.id   AF-A0A3L6RRJ4-F1
#
_cell.length_a   1.000
_cell.length_b   1.000
_cell.length_c   1.000
_cell.angle_alpha   90.00
_cell.angle_beta   90.00
_cell.angle_gamma   90.00
#
_symmetry.space_group_name_H-M   'P 1'
#
loop_
_entity.id
_entity.type
_entity.pdbx_description
1 polymer ?
#
loop_
_entity_poly.entity_id
_entity_poly.type
_entity_poly.pdbx_seq_one_letter_code
_entity_poly.pdbx_strand_id
1 'polypeptide(L)'
;MANGSLHVWWCRALACALAIVAADGLLVDITYVETAVAKGADFYNWNKVKVRYCDGSSFTGDIEEVNPTTKLHYRGARIWQAVMEDLLAKGMDKAENGSTKNLPSSCTSTLPPGLCFFPQNEVKQIQTSLFILNAAYDSWQVRNILVPGVADPRGFRDDFLKAVAEQGNSASRGLFINSCFVHCQSETQELWLSSDSPKLGNTTIANAVGDWFFDRSPFQKIDCPYPCDSTCHNRVYDDPSRA
;
A
#
# COMPACT_ATOMS: atom_id res chain seq x y z
N MET A 1 51.84 -34.92 -18.96
CA MET A 1 51.62 -33.98 -17.83
C MET A 1 50.98 -32.71 -18.37
N ALA A 2 49.68 -32.74 -18.64
CA ALA A 2 48.92 -31.56 -19.05
C ALA A 2 47.43 -31.88 -18.80
N ASN A 3 46.85 -31.38 -17.69
CA ASN A 3 45.40 -31.11 -17.61
C ASN A 3 44.89 -30.45 -16.32
N GLY A 4 45.74 -30.12 -15.34
CA GLY A 4 45.24 -29.52 -14.08
C GLY A 4 44.82 -28.04 -14.22
N SER A 5 45.59 -27.24 -14.97
CA SER A 5 45.40 -25.79 -15.02
C SER A 5 44.18 -25.36 -15.83
N LEU A 6 43.89 -26.04 -16.95
CA LEU A 6 42.77 -25.68 -17.82
C LEU A 6 41.44 -25.93 -17.11
N HIS A 7 41.32 -27.07 -16.40
CA HIS A 7 40.12 -27.40 -15.65
C HIS A 7 39.83 -26.42 -14.52
N VAL A 8 40.85 -25.97 -13.79
CA VAL A 8 40.69 -24.97 -12.72
C VAL A 8 40.21 -23.63 -13.29
N TRP A 9 40.71 -23.22 -14.45
CA TRP A 9 40.24 -22.01 -15.14
C TRP A 9 38.80 -22.14 -15.61
N TRP A 10 38.42 -23.27 -16.19
CA TRP A 10 37.03 -23.55 -16.58
C TRP A 10 36.08 -23.57 -15.38
N CYS A 11 36.47 -24.20 -14.27
CA CYS A 11 35.65 -24.21 -13.04
C CYS A 11 35.50 -22.80 -12.45
N ARG A 12 36.57 -21.98 -12.44
CA ARG A 12 36.50 -20.59 -11.95
C ARG A 12 35.66 -19.71 -12.88
N ALA A 13 35.82 -19.84 -14.19
CA ALA A 13 35.02 -19.12 -15.17
C ALA A 13 33.53 -19.50 -15.09
N LEU A 14 33.22 -20.79 -14.91
CA LEU A 14 31.85 -21.27 -14.74
C LEU A 14 31.23 -20.79 -13.42
N ALA A 15 32.00 -20.80 -12.31
CA ALA A 15 31.54 -20.26 -11.03
C ALA A 15 31.29 -18.74 -11.09
N CYS A 16 32.15 -18.00 -11.79
CA CYS A 16 31.96 -16.56 -12.01
C CYS A 16 30.76 -16.28 -12.92
N ALA A 17 30.56 -17.07 -13.98
CA ALA A 17 29.40 -16.98 -14.84
C ALA A 17 28.09 -17.33 -14.09
N LEU A 18 28.09 -18.34 -13.22
CA LEU A 18 26.93 -18.68 -12.38
C LEU A 18 26.64 -17.58 -11.34
N ALA A 19 27.65 -16.88 -10.82
CA ALA A 19 27.45 -15.71 -9.97
C ALA A 19 26.90 -14.50 -10.73
N ILE A 20 27.20 -14.37 -12.03
CA ILE A 20 26.64 -13.33 -12.92
C ILE A 20 25.21 -13.68 -13.36
N VAL A 21 24.84 -14.97 -13.39
CA VAL A 21 23.47 -15.44 -13.69
C VAL A 21 22.61 -15.52 -12.43
N ALA A 22 23.11 -15.08 -11.27
CA ALA A 22 22.24 -14.65 -10.18
C ALA A 22 21.45 -13.44 -10.71
N ALA A 23 20.32 -13.73 -11.35
CA ALA A 23 19.28 -12.74 -11.56
C ALA A 23 19.06 -12.06 -10.22
N ASP A 24 18.98 -10.73 -10.21
CA ASP A 24 18.49 -9.94 -9.09
C ASP A 24 17.00 -10.30 -8.84
N GLY A 25 16.76 -11.54 -8.44
CA GLY A 25 15.52 -11.93 -7.80
C GLY A 25 15.62 -11.39 -6.39
N LEU A 26 14.68 -10.52 -6.00
CA LEU A 26 14.44 -10.27 -4.59
C LEU A 26 14.22 -11.63 -3.93
N LEU A 27 15.16 -12.06 -3.09
CA LEU A 27 14.96 -13.17 -2.16
C LEU A 27 13.85 -12.75 -1.22
N VAL A 28 12.62 -13.16 -1.50
CA VAL A 28 11.52 -13.12 -0.53
C VAL A 28 11.67 -14.36 0.33
N ASP A 29 11.95 -14.16 1.62
CA ASP A 29 12.08 -15.24 2.59
C ASP A 29 10.76 -16.03 2.63
N ILE A 30 10.80 -17.31 2.26
CA ILE A 30 9.61 -18.17 2.30
C ILE A 30 9.30 -18.42 3.77
N THR A 31 8.26 -17.78 4.29
CA THR A 31 7.77 -18.03 5.65
C THR A 31 6.79 -19.19 5.61
N TYR A 32 7.12 -20.30 6.28
CA TYR A 32 6.21 -21.43 6.45
C TYR A 32 5.02 -21.05 7.34
N VAL A 33 3.85 -21.65 7.11
CA VAL A 33 2.60 -21.31 7.81
C VAL A 33 2.74 -21.33 9.33
N GLU A 34 3.38 -22.37 9.89
CA GLU A 34 3.63 -22.47 11.34
C GLU A 34 4.44 -21.28 11.86
N THR A 35 5.46 -20.85 11.11
CA THR A 35 6.27 -19.69 11.44
C THR A 35 5.56 -18.36 11.19
N ALA A 36 4.59 -18.30 10.28
CA ALA A 36 3.79 -17.10 10.03
C ALA A 36 2.87 -16.82 11.22
N VAL A 37 2.21 -17.86 11.75
CA VAL A 37 1.40 -17.76 12.97
C VAL A 37 2.27 -17.35 14.16
N ALA A 38 3.45 -17.97 14.31
CA ALA A 38 4.39 -17.60 15.38
C ALA A 38 4.91 -16.15 15.27
N LYS A 39 4.94 -15.57 14.06
CA LYS A 39 5.32 -14.17 13.80
C LYS A 39 4.15 -13.18 13.89
N GLY A 40 2.95 -13.62 14.29
CA GLY A 40 1.78 -12.75 14.42
C GLY A 40 1.16 -12.33 13.09
N ALA A 41 1.38 -13.08 12.02
CA ALA A 41 0.77 -12.80 10.72
C ALA A 41 -0.70 -13.23 10.72
N ASP A 42 -1.61 -12.41 11.24
CA ASP A 42 -3.04 -12.77 11.39
C ASP A 42 -3.75 -13.14 10.06
N PHE A 43 -3.27 -12.60 8.94
CA PHE A 43 -3.88 -12.73 7.61
C PHE A 43 -3.23 -13.84 6.75
N TYR A 44 -2.40 -14.71 7.35
CA TYR A 44 -1.56 -15.68 6.62
C TYR A 44 -2.32 -16.65 5.71
N ASN A 45 -3.57 -17.00 6.06
CA ASN A 45 -4.39 -17.98 5.33
C ASN A 45 -5.48 -17.31 4.47
N TRP A 46 -5.37 -16.02 4.19
CA TRP A 46 -6.34 -15.30 3.37
C TRP A 46 -6.10 -15.53 1.89
N ASN A 47 -7.18 -15.41 1.10
CA ASN A 47 -7.07 -15.33 -0.35
C ASN A 47 -6.35 -14.03 -0.72
N LYS A 48 -5.16 -14.15 -1.32
CA LYS A 48 -4.35 -13.00 -1.76
C LYS A 48 -4.61 -12.71 -3.24
N VAL A 49 -5.06 -11.49 -3.52
CA VAL A 49 -5.23 -10.97 -4.88
C VAL A 49 -4.36 -9.73 -5.07
N LYS A 50 -3.53 -9.70 -6.12
CA LYS A 50 -2.78 -8.51 -6.52
C LYS A 50 -3.22 -8.09 -7.92
N VAL A 51 -3.93 -6.97 -8.00
CA VAL A 51 -4.33 -6.36 -9.28
C VAL A 51 -3.21 -5.42 -9.71
N ARG A 52 -2.61 -5.69 -10.88
CA ARG A 52 -1.55 -4.81 -11.41
C ARG A 52 -2.18 -3.52 -11.94
N TYR A 53 -1.62 -2.39 -11.54
CA TYR A 53 -1.99 -1.09 -12.08
C TYR A 53 -1.43 -0.95 -13.50
N CYS A 54 -2.30 -0.68 -14.47
CA CYS A 54 -1.91 -0.61 -15.89
C CYS A 54 -2.71 0.40 -16.74
N ASP A 55 -3.62 1.17 -16.15
CA ASP A 55 -4.47 2.10 -16.89
C ASP A 55 -3.96 3.55 -16.89
N GLY A 56 -3.04 3.91 -15.99
CA GLY A 56 -2.49 5.27 -15.92
C GLY A 56 -3.49 6.34 -15.47
N SER A 57 -4.67 5.95 -14.97
CA SER A 57 -5.74 6.83 -14.51
C SER A 57 -6.33 6.41 -13.15
N SER A 58 -5.54 5.73 -12.31
CA SER A 58 -5.93 5.26 -10.98
C SER A 58 -7.23 4.44 -10.97
N PHE A 59 -7.45 3.60 -11.99
CA PHE A 59 -8.68 2.82 -12.20
C PHE A 59 -9.96 3.65 -12.43
N THR A 60 -9.86 4.97 -12.65
CA THR A 60 -11.02 5.86 -12.80
C THR A 60 -11.39 6.15 -14.25
N GLY A 61 -10.45 6.02 -15.19
CA GLY A 61 -10.68 6.33 -16.60
C GLY A 61 -11.63 5.33 -17.27
N ASP A 62 -12.57 5.85 -18.05
CA ASP A 62 -13.41 5.06 -18.96
C ASP A 62 -13.56 5.78 -20.31
N ILE A 63 -12.48 5.78 -21.09
CA ILE A 63 -12.40 6.49 -22.37
C ILE A 63 -12.16 5.48 -23.49
N GLU A 64 -12.99 5.53 -24.55
CA GLU A 64 -12.83 4.68 -25.73
C GLU A 64 -11.62 5.13 -26.58
N GLU A 65 -11.45 6.42 -26.72
CA GLU A 65 -10.42 7.03 -27.53
C GLU A 65 -9.02 6.71 -27.00
N VAL A 66 -8.12 6.45 -27.94
CA VAL A 66 -6.69 6.27 -27.65
C VAL A 66 -6.03 7.64 -27.67
N ASN A 67 -5.20 7.94 -26.68
CA ASN A 67 -4.43 9.19 -26.70
C ASN A 67 -3.60 9.24 -28.00
N PRO A 68 -3.81 10.24 -28.88
CA PRO A 68 -3.20 10.24 -30.20
C PRO A 68 -1.68 10.42 -30.16
N THR A 69 -1.15 11.02 -29.10
CA THR A 69 0.27 11.29 -28.91
C THR A 69 0.97 10.13 -28.21
N THR A 70 0.47 9.73 -27.04
CA THR A 70 1.12 8.70 -26.20
C THR A 70 0.73 7.28 -26.58
N LYS A 71 -0.33 7.12 -27.38
CA LYS A 71 -0.96 5.83 -27.73
C LYS A 71 -1.49 5.04 -26.51
N LEU A 72 -1.66 5.72 -25.37
CA LEU A 72 -2.17 5.10 -24.14
C LEU A 72 -3.69 5.00 -24.13
N HIS A 73 -4.18 3.96 -23.46
CA HIS A 73 -5.60 3.71 -23.19
C HIS A 73 -5.90 4.00 -21.71
N TYR A 74 -6.94 4.79 -21.44
CA TYR A 74 -7.38 5.12 -20.08
C TYR A 74 -8.73 4.45 -19.79
N ARG A 75 -8.68 3.14 -19.54
CA ARG A 75 -9.86 2.26 -19.35
C ARG A 75 -9.85 1.56 -18.00
N GLY A 76 -9.28 2.22 -17.01
CA GLY A 76 -9.11 1.71 -15.65
C GLY A 76 -10.40 1.19 -15.03
N ALA A 77 -11.53 1.88 -15.23
CA ALA A 77 -12.81 1.48 -14.68
C ALA A 77 -13.29 0.13 -15.24
N ARG A 78 -13.05 -0.13 -16.54
CA ARG A 78 -13.39 -1.42 -17.17
C ARG A 78 -12.49 -2.55 -16.72
N ILE A 79 -11.20 -2.27 -16.55
CA ILE A 79 -10.24 -3.24 -16.01
C ILE A 79 -10.67 -3.63 -14.60
N TRP A 80 -10.98 -2.64 -13.76
CA TRP A 80 -11.46 -2.86 -12.41
C TRP A 80 -12.75 -3.67 -12.38
N GLN A 81 -13.74 -3.29 -13.20
CA GLN A 81 -15.01 -4.02 -13.31
C GLN A 81 -14.79 -5.48 -13.71
N ALA A 82 -14.03 -5.73 -14.77
CA ALA A 82 -13.77 -7.09 -15.26
C ALA A 82 -13.05 -7.95 -14.21
N VAL A 83 -12.09 -7.37 -13.48
CA VAL A 83 -11.40 -8.05 -12.37
C VAL A 83 -12.38 -8.39 -11.25
N MET A 84 -13.24 -7.45 -10.85
CA MET A 84 -14.20 -7.69 -9.78
C MET A 84 -15.24 -8.76 -10.16
N GLU A 85 -15.74 -8.75 -11.39
CA GLU A 85 -16.66 -9.78 -11.91
C GLU A 85 -16.01 -11.18 -11.90
N ASP A 86 -14.76 -11.28 -12.33
CA ASP A 86 -14.00 -12.55 -12.31
C ASP A 86 -13.73 -13.04 -10.87
N LEU A 87 -13.40 -12.14 -9.94
CA LEU A 87 -13.20 -12.47 -8.53
C LEU A 87 -14.50 -12.93 -7.86
N LEU A 88 -15.62 -12.25 -8.15
CA LEU A 88 -16.95 -12.67 -7.69
C LEU A 88 -17.27 -14.08 -8.16
N ALA A 89 -17.04 -14.38 -9.44
CA ALA A 89 -17.23 -15.73 -9.99
C ALA A 89 -16.31 -16.78 -9.35
N LYS A 90 -15.13 -16.39 -8.87
CA LYS A 90 -14.15 -17.26 -8.20
C LYS A 90 -14.41 -17.45 -6.69
N GLY A 91 -15.51 -16.93 -6.16
CA GLY A 91 -15.93 -17.16 -4.78
C GLY A 91 -15.82 -15.95 -3.86
N MET A 92 -15.44 -14.77 -4.37
CA MET A 92 -15.49 -13.52 -3.58
C MET A 92 -16.94 -13.15 -3.21
N ASP A 93 -17.92 -13.59 -4.00
CA ASP A 93 -19.35 -13.45 -3.69
C ASP A 93 -19.77 -14.19 -2.40
N LYS A 94 -19.00 -15.21 -2.00
CA LYS A 94 -19.19 -16.02 -0.78
C LYS A 94 -18.24 -15.61 0.34
N ALA A 95 -17.40 -14.61 0.13
CA ALA A 95 -16.47 -14.14 1.16
C ALA A 95 -17.24 -13.44 2.29
N GLU A 96 -16.93 -13.80 3.53
CA GLU A 96 -17.56 -13.22 4.72
C GLU A 96 -17.25 -11.72 4.86
N ASN A 97 -16.07 -11.27 4.40
CA ASN A 97 -15.54 -9.92 4.60
C ASN A 97 -15.20 -9.18 3.28
N GLY A 98 -16.12 -9.17 2.29
CA GLY A 98 -15.90 -8.56 0.95
C GLY A 98 -16.45 -7.14 0.74
N SER A 99 -15.79 -6.33 -0.10
CA SER A 99 -16.05 -4.89 -0.33
C SER A 99 -16.93 -4.57 -1.55
N THR A 100 -17.95 -5.37 -1.85
CA THR A 100 -18.61 -5.45 -3.18
C THR A 100 -19.45 -4.25 -3.64
N LYS A 101 -19.43 -3.10 -2.96
CA LYS A 101 -20.20 -1.90 -3.34
C LYS A 101 -19.33 -0.64 -3.28
N ASN A 102 -18.44 -0.51 -4.26
CA ASN A 102 -17.46 0.58 -4.32
C ASN A 102 -18.09 1.87 -4.85
N LEU A 103 -17.92 2.94 -4.06
CA LEU A 103 -18.47 4.30 -4.14
C LEU A 103 -19.90 4.49 -3.58
N PRO A 104 -20.03 5.24 -2.46
CA PRO A 104 -21.32 5.63 -1.90
C PRO A 104 -22.12 6.46 -2.92
N SER A 105 -23.36 6.07 -3.19
CA SER A 105 -24.30 6.87 -4.00
C SER A 105 -24.54 8.26 -3.40
N SER A 106 -24.36 8.40 -2.09
CA SER A 106 -24.39 9.67 -1.37
C SER A 106 -23.23 10.61 -1.72
N CYS A 107 -22.08 10.10 -2.16
CA CYS A 107 -20.97 10.94 -2.64
C CYS A 107 -21.16 11.33 -4.10
N THR A 108 -21.44 10.34 -4.97
CA THR A 108 -21.57 10.56 -6.42
C THR A 108 -22.78 11.39 -6.82
N SER A 109 -23.77 11.53 -5.93
CA SER A 109 -24.90 12.45 -6.10
C SER A 109 -24.57 13.92 -5.81
N THR A 110 -23.46 14.19 -5.10
CA THR A 110 -23.07 15.55 -4.67
C THR A 110 -21.81 16.05 -5.39
N LEU A 111 -20.89 15.14 -5.72
CA LEU A 111 -19.61 15.44 -6.34
C LEU A 111 -19.40 14.65 -7.64
N PRO A 112 -18.64 15.18 -8.61
CA PRO A 112 -18.12 14.39 -9.72
C PRO A 112 -17.49 13.08 -9.23
N PRO A 113 -17.72 11.93 -9.88
CA PRO A 113 -17.23 10.63 -9.43
C PRO A 113 -15.71 10.59 -9.15
N GLY A 114 -14.91 11.31 -9.95
CA GLY A 114 -13.46 11.45 -9.73
C GLY A 114 -13.09 12.08 -8.39
N LEU A 115 -13.94 12.95 -7.83
CA LEU A 115 -13.74 13.52 -6.51
C LEU A 115 -14.13 12.56 -5.38
N CYS A 116 -14.95 11.54 -5.65
CA CYS A 116 -15.33 10.55 -4.64
C CYS A 116 -14.24 9.51 -4.37
N PHE A 117 -13.23 9.38 -5.23
CA PHE A 117 -12.05 8.55 -4.96
C PHE A 117 -11.07 9.20 -3.98
N PHE A 118 -11.30 10.46 -3.64
CA PHE A 118 -10.48 11.14 -2.66
C PHE A 118 -11.05 10.88 -1.27
N PRO A 119 -10.25 10.31 -0.35
CA PRO A 119 -10.71 9.95 0.98
C PRO A 119 -11.45 11.09 1.70
N GLN A 120 -11.02 12.34 1.56
CA GLN A 120 -11.67 13.49 2.19
C GLN A 120 -13.16 13.65 1.81
N ASN A 121 -13.60 13.12 0.68
CA ASN A 121 -14.96 13.28 0.17
C ASN A 121 -15.87 12.08 0.46
N GLU A 122 -15.30 10.90 0.69
CA GLU A 122 -16.06 9.66 0.90
C GLU A 122 -16.00 9.15 2.35
N VAL A 123 -14.94 9.44 3.10
CA VAL A 123 -14.66 8.84 4.41
C VAL A 123 -15.77 9.06 5.45
N LYS A 124 -16.49 10.18 5.39
CA LYS A 124 -17.65 10.45 6.27
C LYS A 124 -18.82 9.50 6.04
N GLN A 125 -18.95 8.95 4.84
CA GLN A 125 -20.13 8.21 4.38
C GLN A 125 -19.88 6.71 4.23
N ILE A 126 -18.61 6.28 4.34
CA ILE A 126 -18.24 4.87 4.36
C ILE A 126 -18.86 4.22 5.61
N GLN A 127 -19.92 3.42 5.42
CA GLN A 127 -20.55 2.67 6.51
C GLN A 127 -19.76 1.41 6.89
N THR A 128 -18.92 0.91 6.00
CA THR A 128 -18.04 -0.24 6.27
C THR A 128 -16.95 0.15 7.27
N SER A 129 -16.52 -0.81 8.08
CA SER A 129 -15.35 -0.62 8.95
C SER A 129 -14.14 -0.17 8.12
N LEU A 130 -13.44 0.86 8.59
CA LEU A 130 -12.36 1.52 7.85
C LEU A 130 -11.12 1.62 8.73
N PHE A 131 -9.99 1.13 8.23
CA PHE A 131 -8.68 1.33 8.84
C PHE A 131 -7.82 2.19 7.92
N ILE A 132 -7.41 3.37 8.38
CA ILE A 132 -6.51 4.25 7.62
C ILE A 132 -5.08 3.99 8.09
N LEU A 133 -4.28 3.41 7.21
CA LEU A 133 -2.83 3.32 7.33
C LEU A 133 -2.22 4.36 6.38
N ASN A 134 -1.51 5.34 6.92
CA ASN A 134 -0.83 6.32 6.09
C ASN A 134 0.35 6.96 6.81
N ALA A 135 1.35 7.40 6.03
CA ALA A 135 2.39 8.30 6.51
C ALA A 135 1.83 9.73 6.51
N ALA A 136 1.96 10.44 7.63
CA ALA A 136 1.57 11.86 7.68
C ALA A 136 2.42 12.75 6.76
N TYR A 137 3.60 12.26 6.37
CA TYR A 137 4.52 12.90 5.45
C TYR A 137 4.81 11.95 4.29
N ASP A 138 3.74 11.55 3.57
CA ASP A 138 3.85 10.66 2.43
C ASP A 138 4.85 11.21 1.39
N SER A 139 5.92 10.46 1.16
CA SER A 139 7.05 10.94 0.36
C SER A 139 6.66 11.25 -1.10
N TRP A 140 5.68 10.53 -1.66
CA TRP A 140 5.20 10.76 -3.02
C TRP A 140 4.32 12.00 -3.09
N GLN A 141 3.40 12.15 -2.15
CA GLN A 141 2.52 13.31 -2.06
C GLN A 141 3.30 14.59 -1.78
N VAL A 142 4.29 14.54 -0.87
CA VAL A 142 5.20 15.66 -0.63
C VAL A 142 6.00 15.96 -1.90
N ARG A 143 6.59 14.98 -2.58
CA ARG A 143 7.40 15.27 -3.77
C ARG A 143 6.61 15.83 -4.96
N ASN A 144 5.41 15.32 -5.20
CA ASN A 144 4.69 15.56 -6.46
C ASN A 144 3.48 16.49 -6.32
N ILE A 145 2.99 16.72 -5.10
CA ILE A 145 1.75 17.45 -4.81
C ILE A 145 2.02 18.60 -3.83
N LEU A 146 3.30 18.95 -3.56
CA LEU A 146 3.63 20.05 -2.66
C LEU A 146 3.05 21.38 -3.15
N VAL A 147 2.06 21.84 -2.39
CA VAL A 147 1.49 23.17 -2.48
C VAL A 147 2.46 24.12 -1.75
N PRO A 148 2.90 25.23 -2.37
CA PRO A 148 3.77 26.20 -1.71
C PRO A 148 3.17 26.65 -0.37
N GLY A 149 3.99 26.96 0.65
CA GLY A 149 3.48 27.36 1.98
C GLY A 149 2.57 28.60 1.98
N VAL A 150 2.58 29.40 0.90
CA VAL A 150 1.59 30.48 0.69
C VAL A 150 0.18 29.97 0.37
N ALA A 151 0.07 28.81 -0.26
CA ALA A 151 -1.17 28.15 -0.62
C ALA A 151 -1.55 27.04 0.37
N ASP A 152 -0.61 26.56 1.19
CA ASP A 152 -0.85 25.71 2.35
C ASP A 152 -0.19 26.31 3.62
N PRO A 153 -0.81 27.35 4.21
CA PRO A 153 -0.24 28.07 5.35
C PRO A 153 -0.33 27.29 6.67
N ARG A 154 -1.17 26.25 6.75
CA ARG A 154 -1.29 25.38 7.94
C ARG A 154 -0.35 24.18 7.87
N GLY A 155 0.20 23.92 6.70
CA GLY A 155 1.13 22.84 6.48
C GLY A 155 0.42 21.52 6.20
N PHE A 156 1.05 20.77 5.32
CA PHE A 156 0.57 19.55 4.73
C PHE A 156 -0.03 18.54 5.72
N ARG A 157 0.67 18.37 6.85
CA ARG A 157 0.26 17.44 7.91
C ARG A 157 -1.05 17.87 8.56
N ASP A 158 -1.21 19.14 8.90
CA ASP A 158 -2.36 19.60 9.68
C ASP A 158 -3.65 19.49 8.84
N ASP A 159 -3.56 19.78 7.54
CA ASP A 159 -4.67 19.59 6.62
C ASP A 159 -4.99 18.10 6.41
N PHE A 160 -3.97 17.23 6.31
CA PHE A 160 -4.17 15.79 6.30
C PHE A 160 -4.86 15.28 7.58
N LEU A 161 -4.38 15.69 8.76
CA LEU A 161 -4.97 15.29 10.04
C LEU A 161 -6.40 15.80 10.21
N LYS A 162 -6.68 17.02 9.73
CA LYS A 162 -8.03 17.56 9.72
C LYS A 162 -8.94 16.69 8.86
N ALA A 163 -8.51 16.29 7.67
CA ALA A 163 -9.28 15.39 6.80
C ALA A 163 -9.48 14.00 7.44
N VAL A 164 -8.46 13.45 8.09
CA VAL A 164 -8.56 12.17 8.81
C VAL A 164 -9.54 12.26 9.97
N ALA A 165 -9.54 13.35 10.74
CA ALA A 165 -10.45 13.54 11.87
C ALA A 165 -11.93 13.54 11.45
N GLU A 166 -12.22 13.84 10.19
CA GLU A 166 -13.58 13.83 9.66
C GLU A 166 -14.23 12.43 9.62
N GLN A 167 -13.45 11.36 9.69
CA GLN A 167 -14.00 10.00 9.72
C GLN A 167 -14.83 9.68 10.98
N GLY A 168 -14.71 10.52 12.02
CA GLY A 168 -15.31 10.32 13.33
C GLY A 168 -14.51 9.42 14.27
N ASN A 169 -14.99 9.28 15.51
CA ASN A 169 -14.36 8.47 16.55
C ASN A 169 -15.26 7.27 16.91
N SER A 170 -15.38 6.31 15.99
CA SER A 170 -16.16 5.08 16.15
C SER A 170 -15.23 3.89 16.40
N ALA A 171 -15.69 2.88 17.15
CA ALA A 171 -14.96 1.62 17.31
C ALA A 171 -14.73 0.90 15.96
N SER A 172 -15.60 1.12 14.97
CA SER A 172 -15.44 0.60 13.60
C SER A 172 -14.37 1.33 12.77
N ARG A 173 -13.69 2.33 13.35
CA ARG A 173 -12.59 3.06 12.72
C ARG A 173 -11.26 2.67 13.34
N GLY A 174 -10.26 2.47 12.49
CA GLY A 174 -8.87 2.29 12.86
C GLY A 174 -7.98 3.36 12.23
N LEU A 175 -6.95 3.79 12.94
CA LEU A 175 -5.95 4.74 12.48
C LEU A 175 -4.55 4.30 12.88
N PHE A 176 -3.68 4.15 11.90
CA PHE A 176 -2.23 4.09 12.09
C PHE A 176 -1.59 5.18 11.24
N ILE A 177 -1.46 6.37 11.83
CA ILE A 177 -0.85 7.53 11.17
C ILE A 177 0.52 7.78 11.78
N ASN A 178 1.57 7.32 11.11
CA ASN A 178 2.95 7.51 11.56
C ASN A 178 3.57 8.79 11.01
N SER A 179 4.66 9.22 11.64
CA SER A 179 5.42 10.39 11.20
C SER A 179 6.48 10.09 10.14
N CYS A 180 6.60 8.85 9.66
CA CYS A 180 7.64 8.45 8.70
C CYS A 180 7.54 9.21 7.37
N PHE A 181 8.69 9.41 6.72
CA PHE A 181 8.78 9.92 5.35
C PHE A 181 8.87 8.74 4.36
N VAL A 182 7.73 8.18 3.97
CA VAL A 182 7.65 6.94 3.17
C VAL A 182 6.37 6.92 2.32
N HIS A 183 6.30 6.05 1.31
CA HIS A 183 5.11 5.79 0.46
C HIS A 183 4.82 4.27 0.41
N CYS A 184 3.58 3.89 0.08
CA CYS A 184 3.15 2.48 -0.11
C CYS A 184 3.36 1.54 1.11
N GLN A 185 2.90 1.95 2.30
CA GLN A 185 3.14 1.19 3.53
C GLN A 185 2.37 -0.14 3.65
N SER A 186 1.32 -0.35 2.85
CA SER A 186 0.46 -1.53 2.93
C SER A 186 1.02 -2.80 2.27
N GLU A 187 2.01 -2.67 1.38
CA GLU A 187 2.41 -3.79 0.52
C GLU A 187 3.63 -4.59 1.02
N THR A 188 4.47 -4.00 1.87
CA THR A 188 5.77 -4.59 2.24
C THR A 188 5.69 -5.32 3.56
N GLN A 189 6.02 -6.63 3.54
CA GLN A 189 6.00 -7.45 4.75
C GLN A 189 7.02 -6.97 5.78
N GLU A 190 8.14 -6.41 5.32
CA GLU A 190 9.21 -5.91 6.16
C GLU A 190 8.73 -4.73 7.02
N LEU A 191 7.90 -3.85 6.47
CA LEU A 191 7.32 -2.74 7.25
C LEU A 191 6.29 -3.21 8.28
N TRP A 192 5.71 -4.39 8.10
CA TRP A 192 4.63 -4.90 8.97
C TRP A 192 5.14 -5.84 10.07
N LEU A 193 6.09 -6.71 9.74
CA LEU A 193 6.43 -7.89 10.54
C LEU A 193 7.90 -7.95 10.97
N SER A 194 8.80 -7.13 10.40
CA SER A 194 10.20 -7.16 10.81
C SER A 194 10.40 -6.64 12.23
N SER A 195 11.46 -7.08 12.91
CA SER A 195 11.78 -6.66 14.28
C SER A 195 12.00 -5.15 14.42
N ASP A 196 12.47 -4.53 13.34
CA ASP A 196 12.74 -3.10 13.20
C ASP A 196 11.63 -2.37 12.43
N SER A 197 10.43 -2.97 12.28
CA SER A 197 9.27 -2.30 11.67
C SER A 197 8.96 -0.96 12.38
N PRO A 198 8.40 0.05 11.68
CA PRO A 198 7.91 1.27 12.31
C PRO A 198 6.79 0.96 13.33
N LYS A 199 6.78 1.70 14.46
CA LYS A 199 5.87 1.45 15.59
C LYS A 199 5.27 2.74 16.13
N LEU A 200 3.97 2.69 16.43
CA LEU A 200 3.29 3.75 17.18
C LEU A 200 3.06 3.33 18.62
N GLY A 201 3.76 3.98 19.54
CA GLY A 201 3.70 3.70 20.98
C GLY A 201 4.04 2.25 21.34
N ASN A 202 4.87 1.58 20.52
CA ASN A 202 5.27 0.16 20.60
C ASN A 202 4.37 -0.87 19.88
N THR A 203 3.41 -0.45 19.07
CA THR A 203 2.60 -1.35 18.23
C THR A 203 3.03 -1.27 16.77
N THR A 204 3.28 -2.43 16.14
CA THR A 204 3.59 -2.54 14.70
C THR A 204 2.32 -2.37 13.87
N ILE A 205 2.46 -2.15 12.56
CA ILE A 205 1.31 -2.09 11.64
C ILE A 205 0.53 -3.41 11.67
N ALA A 206 1.21 -4.56 11.64
CA ALA A 206 0.56 -5.86 11.67
C ALA A 206 -0.33 -6.05 12.90
N ASN A 207 0.20 -5.75 14.09
CA ASN A 207 -0.55 -5.88 15.34
C ASN A 207 -1.71 -4.88 15.39
N ALA A 208 -1.49 -3.63 14.95
CA ALA A 208 -2.54 -2.61 14.95
C ALA A 208 -3.73 -2.99 14.05
N VAL A 209 -3.45 -3.45 12.83
CA VAL A 209 -4.48 -3.85 11.87
C VAL A 209 -5.15 -5.15 12.31
N GLY A 210 -4.37 -6.13 12.76
CA GLY A 210 -4.89 -7.41 13.25
C GLY A 210 -5.78 -7.25 14.48
N ASP A 211 -5.33 -6.49 15.48
CA ASP A 211 -6.10 -6.28 16.70
C ASP A 211 -7.40 -5.52 16.42
N TRP A 212 -7.37 -4.55 15.51
CA TRP A 212 -8.56 -3.85 15.08
C TRP A 212 -9.51 -4.75 14.27
N PHE A 213 -8.98 -5.50 13.29
CA PHE A 213 -9.81 -6.30 12.38
C PHE A 213 -10.52 -7.45 13.09
N PHE A 214 -9.85 -8.11 14.03
CA PHE A 214 -10.40 -9.22 14.81
C PHE A 214 -11.08 -8.76 16.11
N ASP A 215 -11.40 -7.47 16.23
CA ASP A 215 -12.05 -6.87 17.40
C ASP A 215 -11.33 -7.16 18.74
N ARG A 216 -10.01 -7.39 18.71
CA ARG A 216 -9.20 -7.65 19.91
C ARG A 216 -8.91 -6.37 20.68
N SER A 217 -8.59 -5.28 19.98
CA SER A 217 -8.50 -3.94 20.57
C SER A 217 -8.67 -2.85 19.52
N PRO A 218 -9.31 -1.70 19.86
CA PRO A 218 -9.36 -0.58 18.95
C PRO A 218 -7.97 0.02 18.79
N PHE A 219 -7.63 0.43 17.57
CA PHE A 219 -6.36 1.09 17.30
C PHE A 219 -6.61 2.40 16.53
N GLN A 220 -6.57 3.53 17.23
CA GLN A 220 -6.67 4.85 16.62
C GLN A 220 -5.56 5.77 17.15
N LYS A 221 -4.41 5.75 16.47
CA LYS A 221 -3.25 6.54 16.88
C LYS A 221 -2.70 7.38 15.75
N ILE A 222 -2.31 8.61 16.11
CA ILE A 222 -1.60 9.56 15.28
C ILE A 222 -0.31 9.90 16.00
N ASP A 223 0.79 9.84 15.28
CA ASP A 223 2.13 10.09 15.79
C ASP A 223 2.42 11.59 15.96
N CYS A 224 3.60 11.95 16.47
CA CYS A 224 4.09 13.33 16.55
C CYS A 224 4.50 13.91 15.18
N PRO A 225 4.77 15.23 15.07
CA PRO A 225 5.32 15.82 13.85
C PRO A 225 6.73 15.30 13.51
N TYR A 226 7.03 15.09 12.22
CA TYR A 226 8.33 14.61 11.74
C TYR A 226 9.45 15.64 12.02
N PRO A 227 10.71 15.18 12.26
CA PRO A 227 11.15 13.80 12.45
C PRO A 227 11.19 13.42 13.94
N CYS A 228 10.17 12.70 14.42
CA CYS A 228 10.12 12.30 15.82
C CYS A 228 10.19 10.78 16.04
N ASP A 229 9.64 9.97 15.13
CA ASP A 229 9.65 8.52 15.27
C ASP A 229 10.97 7.92 14.77
N SER A 230 11.76 7.47 15.74
CA SER A 230 13.05 6.82 15.51
C SER A 230 12.97 5.41 14.93
N THR A 231 11.77 4.82 14.86
CA THR A 231 11.53 3.48 14.27
C THR A 231 11.27 3.56 12.76
N CYS A 232 11.20 4.76 12.19
CA CYS A 232 10.90 4.96 10.78
C CYS A 232 12.07 4.63 9.86
N HIS A 233 11.79 3.80 8.85
CA HIS A 233 12.63 3.63 7.67
C HIS A 233 12.23 4.65 6.60
N ASN A 234 12.76 5.87 6.71
CA ASN A 234 12.47 6.93 5.74
C ASN A 234 12.98 6.56 4.35
N ARG A 235 12.11 6.64 3.34
CA ARG A 235 12.43 6.34 1.94
C ARG A 235 12.31 7.60 1.11
N VAL A 236 13.45 8.14 0.72
CA VAL A 236 13.52 9.15 -0.33
C VAL A 236 13.72 8.39 -1.64
N TYR A 237 12.64 8.20 -2.40
CA TYR A 237 12.77 7.63 -3.74
C TYR A 237 13.45 8.69 -4.61
N ASP A 238 14.71 8.52 -5.00
CA ASP A 238 15.36 9.42 -5.97
C ASP A 238 14.77 9.22 -7.38
N ASP A 239 14.39 7.97 -7.68
CA ASP A 239 13.80 7.50 -8.93
C ASP A 239 12.26 7.31 -8.80
N PRO A 240 11.44 8.06 -9.54
CA PRO A 240 9.97 7.94 -9.51
C PRO A 240 9.44 6.58 -9.95
N SER A 241 10.22 5.77 -10.67
CA SER A 241 9.81 4.43 -11.13
C SER A 241 9.91 3.34 -10.06
N ARG A 242 10.52 3.66 -8.90
CA ARG A 242 10.71 2.75 -7.76
C ARG A 242 9.73 3.02 -6.61
N ALA A 243 8.85 4.00 -6.75
CA ALA A 243 7.78 4.32 -5.80
C ALA A 243 6.59 3.37 -5.95
#